data_AF-A0A7X9CBA1-F1
#
_entry.id   AF-A0A7X9CBA1-F1
#
_cell.length_a   1.000
_cell.length_b   1.000
_cell.length_c   1.000
_cell.angle_alpha   90.00
_cell.angle_beta   90.00
_cell.angle_gamma   90.00
#
_symmetry.space_group_name_H-M   'P 1'
#
loop_
_entity.id
_entity.type
_entity.pdbx_description
1 polymer ?
#
loop_
_entity_poly.entity_id
_entity_poly.type
_entity_poly.pdbx_seq_one_letter_code
_entity_poly.pdbx_strand_id
1 'polypeptide(L)'
;ALTRAFSQYFLLANAAEQVYRVRALQERPTEESWVPRTVRAVAEELGAKGLQEAVDSLDVRLIFTAHPTEASRRAVLTKLRRISDILGVDTEEGSAERRRQDRDLAELIETLWQTDELRRQRPTPQDEARNALYYLRQIFRQTMPEMLDGLREELRAHGADLRSDQVPLRFGSWIGGDRDGNPFVTAEVTRDVLKLQAETSIDLAIEVVSDLILELSVSSELTGVDEQLQQSLAEDLAHESEVDRVQQELYQQEPYRLKLGAMRAKLQATRERIRSGEGHVHGKDYGDSAELQADFDMLRDALRRHGGERAADGALAIAQQVLAASGLNLATLDVREHSEKHHEVLARLFDRVGELDRPYSELSRAERTTVLGRELGSRRPLVGSAITEDESILDDATRTTYNVFREIRDAHRLYGTSVIETYIISMTHGADDVLAAALLAREAGLVSIPGGEENRADIGFVPLLEEVSELRHAGEILDELLSDASYREIVRLRGDRQEV
;
A
#
# COMPACT_ATOMS: atom_id res chain seq x y z
N ALA A 1 5.13 -40.91 -6.93
CA ALA A 1 3.95 -41.25 -6.10
C ALA A 1 4.22 -40.99 -4.62
N LEU A 2 5.25 -41.61 -4.02
CA LEU A 2 5.57 -41.45 -2.60
C LEU A 2 5.87 -39.99 -2.18
N THR A 3 6.72 -39.28 -2.93
CA THR A 3 7.01 -37.86 -2.67
C THR A 3 5.75 -37.00 -2.67
N ARG A 4 4.84 -37.22 -3.63
CA ARG A 4 3.56 -36.49 -3.71
C ARG A 4 2.65 -36.80 -2.52
N ALA A 5 2.60 -38.06 -2.08
CA ALA A 5 1.85 -38.45 -0.89
C ALA A 5 2.36 -37.74 0.37
N PHE A 6 3.68 -37.66 0.56
CA PHE A 6 4.26 -36.92 1.68
C PHE A 6 4.03 -35.42 1.58
N SER A 7 4.23 -34.81 0.41
CA SER A 7 3.94 -33.37 0.22
C SER A 7 2.50 -33.04 0.57
N GLN A 8 1.54 -33.82 0.06
CA GLN A 8 0.12 -33.64 0.34
C GLN A 8 -0.22 -33.85 1.81
N TYR A 9 0.37 -34.86 2.45
CA TYR A 9 0.22 -35.07 3.89
C TYR A 9 0.69 -33.83 4.68
N PHE A 10 1.85 -33.27 4.36
CA PHE A 10 2.36 -32.07 5.04
C PHE A 10 1.49 -30.83 4.77
N LEU A 11 1.00 -30.64 3.54
CA LEU A 11 0.07 -29.54 3.23
C LEU A 11 -1.22 -29.64 4.05
N LEU A 12 -1.80 -30.84 4.15
CA LEU A 12 -3.01 -31.07 4.94
C LEU A 12 -2.76 -30.97 6.44
N ALA A 13 -1.63 -31.49 6.94
CA ALA A 13 -1.24 -31.37 8.34
C ALA A 13 -1.05 -29.91 8.73
N ASN A 14 -0.38 -29.11 7.90
CA ASN A 14 -0.23 -27.67 8.11
C ASN A 14 -1.58 -26.95 8.11
N ALA A 15 -2.48 -27.27 7.18
CA ALA A 15 -3.81 -26.69 7.13
C ALA A 15 -4.64 -27.01 8.39
N ALA A 16 -4.58 -28.27 8.86
CA ALA A 16 -5.25 -28.70 10.09
C ALA A 16 -4.64 -28.01 11.34
N GLU A 17 -3.31 -27.91 11.40
CA GLU A 17 -2.61 -27.21 12.48
C GLU A 17 -2.99 -25.72 12.52
N GLN A 18 -3.07 -25.06 11.35
CA GLN A 18 -3.51 -23.66 11.26
C GLN A 18 -4.92 -23.48 11.81
N VAL A 19 -5.87 -24.34 11.44
CA VAL A 19 -7.24 -24.30 11.97
C VAL A 19 -7.25 -24.53 13.47
N TYR A 20 -6.50 -25.53 13.97
CA TYR A 20 -6.39 -25.78 15.40
C TYR A 20 -5.83 -24.57 16.16
N ARG A 21 -4.78 -23.93 15.64
CA ARG A 21 -4.19 -22.71 16.24
C ARG A 21 -5.19 -21.56 16.28
N VAL A 22 -5.95 -21.34 15.20
CA VAL A 22 -6.98 -20.28 15.15
C VAL A 22 -8.08 -20.55 16.17
N ARG A 23 -8.59 -21.78 16.25
CA ARG A 23 -9.58 -22.17 17.26
C ARG A 23 -9.06 -21.98 18.68
N ALA A 24 -7.85 -22.44 18.96
CA ALA A 24 -7.21 -22.27 20.26
C ALA A 24 -6.97 -20.79 20.63
N LEU A 25 -6.84 -19.90 19.64
CA LEU A 25 -6.78 -18.45 19.87
C LEU A 25 -8.18 -17.86 20.15
N GLN A 26 -9.22 -18.33 19.46
CA GLN A 26 -10.60 -17.89 19.65
C GLN A 26 -11.23 -18.40 20.96
N GLU A 27 -10.81 -19.59 21.43
CA GLU A 27 -11.24 -20.16 22.71
C GLU A 27 -10.62 -19.45 23.93
N ARG A 28 -9.59 -18.61 23.73
CA ARG A 28 -9.02 -17.82 24.83
C ARG A 28 -10.05 -16.78 25.29
N PRO A 29 -10.20 -16.56 26.60
CA PRO A 29 -11.03 -15.47 27.09
C PRO A 29 -10.60 -14.15 26.43
N THR A 30 -11.54 -13.30 26.04
CA THR A 30 -11.24 -12.02 25.37
C THR A 30 -10.28 -11.15 26.18
N GLU A 31 -10.45 -11.14 27.51
CA GLU A 31 -9.55 -10.44 28.45
C GLU A 31 -8.11 -10.97 28.45
N GLU A 32 -7.90 -12.18 27.92
CA GLU A 32 -6.61 -12.83 27.78
C GLU A 32 -5.96 -12.62 26.40
N SER A 33 -6.66 -11.96 25.48
CA SER A 33 -6.09 -11.59 24.19
C SER A 33 -5.02 -10.50 24.36
N TRP A 34 -4.05 -10.47 23.44
CA TRP A 34 -2.91 -9.56 23.51
C TRP A 34 -3.32 -8.08 23.44
N VAL A 35 -4.33 -7.75 22.62
CA VAL A 35 -4.76 -6.35 22.43
C VAL A 35 -5.43 -5.79 23.69
N PRO A 36 -6.48 -6.40 24.26
CA PRO A 36 -7.07 -5.95 25.52
C PRO A 36 -6.09 -5.88 26.69
N ARG A 37 -5.20 -6.87 26.81
CA ARG A 37 -4.15 -6.86 27.85
C ARG A 37 -3.22 -5.66 27.69
N THR A 38 -2.80 -5.36 26.46
CA THR A 38 -1.86 -4.27 26.18
C THR A 38 -2.52 -2.90 26.36
N VAL A 39 -3.75 -2.71 25.84
CA VAL A 39 -4.50 -1.46 26.01
C VAL A 39 -4.70 -1.16 27.49
N ARG A 40 -5.14 -2.15 28.27
CA ARG A 40 -5.30 -2.02 29.72
C ARG A 40 -4.00 -1.68 30.43
N ALA A 41 -2.90 -2.38 30.14
CA ALA A 41 -1.61 -2.12 30.76
C ALA A 41 -1.14 -0.68 30.49
N VAL A 42 -1.25 -0.21 29.25
CA VAL A 42 -0.90 1.16 28.88
C VAL A 42 -1.82 2.18 29.55
N ALA A 43 -3.12 1.91 29.63
CA ALA A 43 -4.07 2.77 30.31
C ALA A 43 -3.81 2.86 31.82
N GLU A 44 -3.44 1.75 32.47
CA GLU A 44 -3.09 1.71 33.89
C GLU A 44 -1.78 2.46 34.19
N GLU A 45 -0.80 2.39 33.28
CA GLU A 45 0.51 3.02 33.45
C GLU A 45 0.50 4.52 33.09
N LEU A 46 -0.12 4.90 31.97
CA LEU A 46 -0.04 6.26 31.40
C LEU A 46 -1.36 7.06 31.49
N GLY A 47 -2.45 6.40 31.90
CA GLY A 47 -3.80 6.99 31.90
C GLY A 47 -4.39 7.16 30.49
N ALA A 48 -5.66 7.58 30.43
CA ALA A 48 -6.39 7.74 29.18
C ALA A 48 -5.71 8.68 28.16
N LYS A 49 -5.09 9.77 28.65
CA LYS A 49 -4.37 10.71 27.79
C LYS A 49 -3.12 10.07 27.17
N GLY A 50 -2.32 9.35 27.96
CA GLY A 50 -1.14 8.66 27.43
C GLY A 50 -1.50 7.53 26.49
N LEU A 51 -2.62 6.82 26.73
CA LEU A 51 -3.16 5.85 25.79
C LEU A 51 -3.55 6.51 24.45
N GLN A 52 -4.24 7.66 24.49
CA GLN A 52 -4.60 8.39 23.26
C GLN A 52 -3.34 8.82 22.49
N GLU A 53 -2.34 9.39 23.17
CA GLU A 53 -1.07 9.78 22.54
C GLU A 53 -0.35 8.58 21.90
N ALA A 54 -0.36 7.42 22.57
CA ALA A 54 0.22 6.18 22.03
C ALA A 54 -0.51 5.72 20.76
N VAL A 55 -1.85 5.70 20.78
CA VAL A 55 -2.67 5.33 19.61
C VAL A 55 -2.46 6.32 18.48
N ASP A 56 -2.50 7.62 18.73
CA ASP A 56 -2.29 8.70 17.75
C ASP A 56 -0.93 8.59 17.02
N SER A 57 0.08 8.01 17.69
CA SER A 57 1.42 7.78 17.13
C SER A 57 1.62 6.40 16.50
N LEU A 58 0.68 5.47 16.66
CA LEU A 58 0.81 4.10 16.20
C LEU A 58 0.80 4.04 14.66
N ASP A 59 1.90 3.59 14.08
CA ASP A 59 2.06 3.40 12.65
C ASP A 59 2.79 2.08 12.39
N VAL A 60 2.04 1.07 11.95
CA VAL A 60 2.57 -0.25 11.62
C VAL A 60 2.39 -0.49 10.13
N ARG A 61 3.48 -0.73 9.41
CA ARG A 61 3.45 -1.07 7.99
C ARG A 61 3.97 -2.48 7.75
N LEU A 62 3.11 -3.37 7.26
CA LEU A 62 3.47 -4.75 6.95
C LEU A 62 3.83 -4.88 5.47
N ILE A 63 5.07 -5.27 5.17
CA ILE A 63 5.57 -5.36 3.80
C ILE A 63 5.43 -6.80 3.27
N PHE A 64 4.67 -6.95 2.18
CA PHE A 64 4.59 -8.20 1.43
C PHE A 64 5.79 -8.36 0.51
N THR A 65 6.54 -9.44 0.68
CA THR A 65 7.64 -9.82 -0.20
C THR A 65 7.24 -10.99 -1.08
N ALA A 66 7.90 -11.13 -2.24
CA ALA A 66 7.80 -12.36 -3.02
C ALA A 66 8.28 -13.54 -2.19
N HIS A 67 7.64 -14.70 -2.30
CA HIS A 67 8.09 -15.90 -1.63
C HIS A 67 9.08 -16.66 -2.53
N PRO A 68 10.40 -16.65 -2.23
CA PRO A 68 11.45 -17.12 -3.16
C PRO A 68 11.34 -18.60 -3.53
N THR A 69 10.62 -19.40 -2.72
CA THR A 69 10.48 -20.85 -2.87
C THR A 69 9.05 -21.35 -2.93
N GLU A 70 8.04 -20.49 -3.18
CA GLU A 70 6.64 -20.95 -3.17
C GLU A 70 6.32 -21.78 -4.43
N ALA A 71 6.69 -23.06 -4.34
CA ALA A 71 6.50 -24.06 -5.38
C ALA A 71 5.02 -24.37 -5.63
N SER A 72 4.16 -24.10 -4.62
CA SER A 72 2.73 -24.36 -4.64
C SER A 72 2.00 -23.36 -5.52
N ARG A 73 1.19 -23.88 -6.45
CA ARG A 73 0.34 -23.05 -7.31
C ARG A 73 -0.81 -22.43 -6.52
N ARG A 74 -1.33 -21.28 -6.98
CA ARG A 74 -2.57 -20.66 -6.44
C ARG A 74 -3.72 -21.66 -6.32
N ALA A 75 -3.87 -22.56 -7.29
CA ALA A 75 -4.91 -23.59 -7.26
C ALA A 75 -4.79 -24.58 -6.08
N VAL A 76 -3.59 -24.77 -5.52
CA VAL A 76 -3.34 -25.54 -4.29
C VAL A 76 -3.69 -24.68 -3.08
N LEU A 77 -3.18 -23.46 -3.00
CA LEU A 77 -3.46 -22.53 -1.88
C LEU A 77 -4.96 -22.26 -1.71
N THR A 78 -5.70 -22.06 -2.81
CA THR A 78 -7.17 -21.89 -2.77
C THR A 78 -7.88 -23.14 -2.23
N LYS A 79 -7.40 -24.34 -2.55
CA LYS A 79 -7.99 -25.58 -2.01
C LYS A 79 -7.66 -25.74 -0.54
N LEU A 80 -6.42 -25.46 -0.13
CA LEU A 80 -6.02 -25.53 1.27
C LEU A 80 -6.81 -24.53 2.12
N ARG A 81 -6.99 -23.28 1.65
CA ARG A 81 -7.88 -22.32 2.29
C ARG A 81 -9.30 -22.89 2.43
N ARG A 82 -9.90 -23.41 1.36
CA ARG A 82 -11.25 -23.96 1.43
C ARG A 82 -11.36 -25.17 2.37
N ILE A 83 -10.34 -26.00 2.44
CA ILE A 83 -10.23 -27.09 3.42
C ILE A 83 -10.20 -26.50 4.84
N SER A 84 -9.39 -25.47 5.09
CA SER A 84 -9.33 -24.78 6.37
C SER A 84 -10.66 -24.11 6.75
N ASP A 85 -11.36 -23.48 5.80
CA ASP A 85 -12.68 -22.86 6.02
C ASP A 85 -13.71 -23.91 6.43
N ILE A 86 -13.73 -25.06 5.72
CA ILE A 86 -14.64 -26.17 6.04
C ILE A 86 -14.30 -26.75 7.40
N LEU A 87 -13.01 -26.99 7.71
CA LEU A 87 -12.55 -27.48 9.01
C LEU A 87 -12.77 -26.46 10.14
N GLY A 88 -12.89 -25.17 9.82
CA GLY A 88 -13.16 -24.10 10.78
C GLY A 88 -14.54 -24.24 11.42
N VAL A 89 -15.52 -24.77 10.70
CA VAL A 89 -16.89 -24.95 11.18
C VAL A 89 -17.00 -26.17 12.09
N ASP A 90 -17.46 -25.97 13.34
CA ASP A 90 -17.78 -27.08 14.23
C ASP A 90 -19.07 -27.79 13.80
N THR A 91 -18.99 -29.11 13.70
CA THR A 91 -20.13 -29.96 13.40
C THR A 91 -20.18 -31.13 14.37
N GLU A 92 -21.39 -31.44 14.84
CA GLU A 92 -21.61 -32.52 15.80
C GLU A 92 -21.43 -33.88 15.13
N GLU A 93 -20.77 -34.82 15.81
CA GLU A 93 -20.53 -36.16 15.28
C GLU A 93 -21.86 -36.92 15.02
N GLY A 94 -21.97 -37.55 13.85
CA GLY A 94 -23.19 -38.27 13.44
C GLY A 94 -24.31 -37.40 12.82
N SER A 95 -24.19 -36.07 12.88
CA SER A 95 -25.14 -35.12 12.29
C SER A 95 -25.16 -35.18 10.74
N ALA A 96 -26.20 -34.61 10.13
CA ALA A 96 -26.26 -34.48 8.68
C ALA A 96 -25.24 -33.46 8.16
N GLU A 97 -24.95 -32.45 8.95
CA GLU A 97 -23.96 -31.39 8.75
C GLU A 97 -22.56 -31.99 8.70
N ARG A 98 -22.18 -32.85 9.66
CA ARG A 98 -20.91 -33.58 9.65
C ARG A 98 -20.75 -34.44 8.41
N ARG A 99 -21.80 -35.18 8.02
CA ARG A 99 -21.78 -35.98 6.77
C ARG A 99 -21.61 -35.14 5.51
N ARG A 100 -22.07 -33.88 5.49
CA ARG A 100 -21.82 -32.94 4.38
C ARG A 100 -20.38 -32.43 4.43
N GLN A 101 -19.92 -32.02 5.61
CA GLN A 101 -18.53 -31.57 5.82
C GLN A 101 -17.51 -32.63 5.37
N ASP A 102 -17.66 -33.88 5.79
CA ASP A 102 -16.77 -34.98 5.41
C ASP A 102 -16.76 -35.21 3.88
N ARG A 103 -17.91 -35.05 3.22
CA ARG A 103 -18.03 -35.17 1.76
C ARG A 103 -17.30 -34.05 1.04
N ASP A 104 -17.50 -32.81 1.47
CA ASP A 104 -16.88 -31.64 0.87
C ASP A 104 -15.35 -31.68 1.05
N LEU A 105 -14.88 -32.12 2.22
CA LEU A 105 -13.44 -32.37 2.47
C LEU A 105 -12.90 -33.47 1.57
N ALA A 106 -13.61 -34.59 1.42
CA ALA A 106 -13.19 -35.68 0.54
C ALA A 106 -13.07 -35.22 -0.92
N GLU A 107 -14.05 -34.46 -1.43
CA GLU A 107 -14.02 -33.89 -2.78
C GLU A 107 -12.82 -32.96 -2.99
N LEU A 108 -12.54 -32.09 -2.02
CA LEU A 108 -11.40 -31.17 -2.11
C LEU A 108 -10.05 -31.89 -2.01
N ILE A 109 -9.92 -32.89 -1.13
CA ILE A 109 -8.71 -33.70 -1.00
C ILE A 109 -8.47 -34.50 -2.28
N GLU A 110 -9.52 -35.09 -2.88
CA GLU A 110 -9.42 -35.77 -4.17
C GLU A 110 -8.96 -34.82 -5.28
N THR A 111 -9.60 -33.65 -5.38
CA THR A 111 -9.24 -32.65 -6.40
C THR A 111 -7.84 -32.10 -6.17
N LEU A 112 -7.44 -31.92 -4.91
CA LEU A 112 -6.10 -31.51 -4.52
C LEU A 112 -5.07 -32.56 -4.93
N TRP A 113 -5.35 -33.85 -4.69
CA TRP A 113 -4.53 -34.97 -5.16
C TRP A 113 -4.38 -34.97 -6.68
N GLN A 114 -5.42 -34.62 -7.42
CA GLN A 114 -5.40 -34.55 -8.89
C GLN A 114 -4.81 -33.22 -9.43
N THR A 115 -4.52 -32.24 -8.57
CA THR A 115 -3.93 -30.96 -8.96
C THR A 115 -2.39 -31.09 -9.01
N ASP A 116 -1.78 -30.67 -10.12
CA ASP A 116 -0.31 -30.56 -10.20
C ASP A 116 0.17 -29.48 -9.22
N GLU A 117 0.87 -29.89 -8.16
CA GLU A 117 1.33 -29.02 -7.07
C GLU A 117 2.48 -28.12 -7.49
N LEU A 118 3.37 -28.64 -8.34
CA LEU A 118 4.60 -27.99 -8.73
C LEU A 118 4.36 -27.02 -9.87
N ARG A 119 4.87 -25.80 -9.71
CA ARG A 119 5.05 -24.88 -10.83
C ARG A 119 6.11 -25.46 -11.78
N ARG A 120 5.73 -25.72 -13.04
CA ARG A 120 6.67 -26.15 -14.10
C ARG A 120 7.53 -25.00 -14.64
N GLN A 121 7.11 -23.76 -14.41
CA GLN A 121 7.79 -22.53 -14.81
C GLN A 121 7.86 -21.60 -13.60
N ARG A 122 8.96 -20.85 -13.47
CA ARG A 122 9.11 -19.83 -12.43
C ARG A 122 7.98 -18.79 -12.59
N PRO A 123 7.30 -18.39 -11.50
CA PRO A 123 6.27 -17.35 -11.60
C PRO A 123 6.87 -16.05 -12.14
N THR A 124 6.08 -15.30 -12.91
CA THR A 124 6.45 -13.93 -13.26
C THR A 124 6.18 -13.01 -12.06
N PRO A 125 6.84 -11.84 -11.97
CA PRO A 125 6.52 -10.86 -10.93
C PRO A 125 5.03 -10.49 -10.88
N GLN A 126 4.35 -10.43 -12.04
CA GLN A 126 2.90 -10.18 -12.08
C GLN A 126 2.07 -11.32 -11.46
N ASP A 127 2.50 -12.57 -11.58
CA ASP A 127 1.82 -13.70 -10.94
C ASP A 127 1.97 -13.67 -9.41
N GLU A 128 3.14 -13.28 -8.93
CA GLU A 128 3.39 -13.07 -7.50
C GLU A 128 2.55 -11.90 -6.97
N ALA A 129 2.47 -10.80 -7.73
CA ALA A 129 1.66 -9.65 -7.38
C ALA A 129 0.19 -10.06 -7.25
N ARG A 130 -0.38 -10.75 -8.26
CA ARG A 130 -1.78 -11.24 -8.20
C ARG A 130 -2.05 -12.13 -6.99
N ASN A 131 -1.06 -12.90 -6.53
CA ASN A 131 -1.20 -13.71 -5.33
C ASN A 131 -1.28 -12.83 -4.08
N ALA A 132 -0.35 -11.88 -3.91
CA ALA A 132 -0.36 -10.95 -2.77
C ALA A 132 -1.64 -10.10 -2.73
N LEU A 133 -2.08 -9.56 -3.87
CA LEU A 133 -3.31 -8.77 -3.98
C LEU A 133 -4.55 -9.57 -3.58
N TYR A 134 -4.59 -10.87 -3.90
CA TYR A 134 -5.67 -11.73 -3.44
C TYR A 134 -5.73 -11.83 -1.91
N TYR A 135 -4.59 -11.94 -1.22
CA TYR A 135 -4.55 -11.94 0.24
C TYR A 135 -4.90 -10.57 0.83
N LEU A 136 -4.27 -9.49 0.34
CA LEU A 136 -4.54 -8.13 0.81
C LEU A 136 -6.03 -7.78 0.72
N ARG A 137 -6.65 -8.09 -0.42
CA ARG A 137 -8.09 -7.88 -0.61
C ARG A 137 -8.94 -8.64 0.40
N GLN A 138 -8.59 -9.88 0.75
CA GLN A 138 -9.31 -10.63 1.78
C GLN A 138 -9.09 -10.02 3.16
N ILE A 139 -7.87 -9.61 3.48
CA ILE A 139 -7.56 -8.94 4.75
C ILE A 139 -8.41 -7.68 4.91
N PHE A 140 -8.46 -6.80 3.91
CA PHE A 140 -9.27 -5.58 3.98
C PHE A 140 -10.78 -5.83 4.02
N ARG A 141 -11.27 -6.91 3.38
CA ARG A 141 -12.72 -7.22 3.36
C ARG A 141 -13.22 -7.93 4.61
N GLN A 142 -12.40 -8.78 5.22
CA GLN A 142 -12.85 -9.71 6.24
C GLN A 142 -12.17 -9.46 7.59
N THR A 143 -10.85 -9.33 7.60
CA THR A 143 -10.08 -9.30 8.85
C THR A 143 -9.94 -7.89 9.42
N MET A 144 -9.63 -6.91 8.57
CA MET A 144 -9.40 -5.53 8.99
C MET A 144 -10.64 -4.90 9.64
N PRO A 145 -11.88 -5.05 9.11
CA PRO A 145 -13.07 -4.49 9.73
C PRO A 145 -13.25 -4.95 11.18
N GLU A 146 -13.19 -6.27 11.41
CA GLU A 146 -13.35 -6.88 12.73
C GLU A 146 -12.23 -6.46 13.70
N MET A 147 -10.98 -6.42 13.23
CA MET A 147 -9.84 -6.01 14.03
C MET A 147 -9.94 -4.54 14.47
N LEU A 148 -10.28 -3.64 13.55
CA LEU A 148 -10.41 -2.21 13.84
C LEU A 148 -11.58 -1.92 14.77
N ASP A 149 -12.71 -2.60 14.58
CA ASP A 149 -13.88 -2.44 15.44
C ASP A 149 -13.58 -2.92 16.87
N GLY A 150 -12.97 -4.10 17.03
CA GLY A 150 -12.56 -4.62 18.33
C GLY A 150 -11.50 -3.75 19.02
N LEU A 151 -10.53 -3.22 18.27
CA LEU A 151 -9.56 -2.27 18.83
C LEU A 151 -10.24 -0.97 19.30
N ARG A 152 -11.17 -0.43 18.51
CA ARG A 152 -11.89 0.80 18.86
C ARG A 152 -12.75 0.60 20.13
N GLU A 153 -13.46 -0.52 20.23
CA GLU A 153 -14.27 -0.83 21.41
C GLU A 153 -13.41 -0.90 22.68
N GLU A 154 -12.28 -1.59 22.61
CA GLU A 154 -11.34 -1.72 23.73
C GLU A 154 -10.73 -0.37 24.15
N LEU A 155 -10.33 0.46 23.19
CA LEU A 155 -9.81 1.80 23.48
C LEU A 155 -10.84 2.69 24.17
N ARG A 156 -12.10 2.65 23.70
CA ARG A 156 -13.21 3.43 24.28
C ARG A 156 -13.50 3.04 25.71
N ALA A 157 -13.38 1.76 26.05
CA ALA A 157 -13.54 1.28 27.43
C ALA A 157 -12.51 1.92 28.40
N HIS A 158 -11.37 2.38 27.87
CA HIS A 158 -10.29 3.01 28.62
C HIS A 158 -10.15 4.52 28.39
N GLY A 159 -11.14 5.16 27.76
CA GLY A 159 -11.20 6.62 27.58
C GLY A 159 -10.32 7.16 26.45
N ALA A 160 -9.90 6.32 25.50
CA ALA A 160 -9.27 6.69 24.24
C ALA A 160 -10.19 6.33 23.05
N ASP A 161 -9.92 6.86 21.87
CA ASP A 161 -10.66 6.50 20.65
C ASP A 161 -9.74 6.36 19.44
N LEU A 162 -10.14 5.49 18.51
CA LEU A 162 -9.50 5.34 17.21
C LEU A 162 -10.33 6.10 16.17
N ARG A 163 -9.81 7.24 15.70
CA ARG A 163 -10.50 8.09 14.73
C ARG A 163 -10.76 7.35 13.43
N SER A 164 -11.81 7.72 12.69
CA SER A 164 -12.19 7.02 11.45
C SER A 164 -11.28 7.31 10.26
N ASP A 165 -10.48 8.38 10.33
CA ASP A 165 -9.42 8.71 9.37
C ASP A 165 -8.05 8.11 9.75
N GLN A 166 -7.93 7.61 10.98
CA GLN A 166 -6.69 7.06 11.50
C GLN A 166 -6.50 5.60 11.09
N VAL A 167 -5.30 5.31 10.59
CA VAL A 167 -4.92 3.99 10.08
C VAL A 167 -3.68 3.52 10.84
N PRO A 168 -3.84 2.73 11.91
CA PRO A 168 -2.70 2.23 12.67
C PRO A 168 -1.95 1.10 11.95
N LEU A 169 -2.57 0.51 10.93
CA LEU A 169 -2.03 -0.63 10.18
C LEU A 169 -2.14 -0.39 8.67
N ARG A 170 -1.00 -0.30 8.00
CA ARG A 170 -0.85 -0.16 6.55
C ARG A 170 -0.13 -1.37 5.97
N PHE A 171 -0.26 -1.53 4.66
CA PHE A 171 0.45 -2.56 3.92
C PHE A 171 1.39 -1.94 2.90
N GLY A 172 2.56 -2.52 2.75
CA GLY A 172 3.44 -2.26 1.62
C GLY A 172 3.74 -3.54 0.84
N SER A 173 4.43 -3.39 -0.29
CA SER A 173 4.83 -4.50 -1.14
C SER A 173 6.19 -4.23 -1.76
N TRP A 174 7.01 -5.28 -1.86
CA TRP A 174 8.24 -5.29 -2.68
C TRP A 174 8.02 -5.97 -4.03
N ILE A 175 6.92 -6.69 -4.21
CA ILE A 175 6.65 -7.46 -5.43
C ILE A 175 6.43 -6.47 -6.58
N GLY A 176 7.29 -6.50 -7.58
CA GLY A 176 7.28 -5.57 -8.72
C GLY A 176 8.08 -4.27 -8.51
N GLY A 177 8.61 -4.03 -7.31
CA GLY A 177 9.47 -2.89 -7.00
C GLY A 177 10.91 -3.29 -6.64
N ASP A 178 11.09 -4.46 -6.03
CA ASP A 178 12.41 -5.03 -5.71
C ASP A 178 13.07 -5.65 -6.95
N ARG A 179 14.12 -4.97 -7.43
CA ARG A 179 14.90 -5.33 -8.62
C ARG A 179 16.34 -5.73 -8.29
N ASP A 180 16.72 -5.65 -7.03
CA ASP A 180 18.06 -6.05 -6.60
C ASP A 180 18.31 -7.54 -6.88
N GLY A 181 19.34 -7.82 -7.68
CA GLY A 181 19.66 -9.16 -8.17
C GLY A 181 18.60 -9.79 -9.09
N ASN A 182 17.57 -9.05 -9.50
CA ASN A 182 16.45 -9.57 -10.28
C ASN A 182 16.17 -8.76 -11.56
N PRO A 183 16.82 -9.11 -12.69
CA PRO A 183 16.68 -8.37 -13.95
C PRO A 183 15.28 -8.48 -14.57
N PHE A 184 14.41 -9.37 -14.07
CA PHE A 184 13.05 -9.52 -14.56
C PHE A 184 12.09 -8.45 -14.03
N VAL A 185 12.50 -7.67 -13.02
CA VAL A 185 11.72 -6.55 -12.50
C VAL A 185 12.14 -5.29 -13.24
N THR A 186 11.50 -5.02 -14.38
CA THR A 186 11.73 -3.84 -15.21
C THR A 186 10.80 -2.69 -14.79
N ALA A 187 10.98 -1.49 -15.35
CA ALA A 187 10.04 -0.39 -15.17
C ALA A 187 8.61 -0.75 -15.65
N GLU A 188 8.50 -1.51 -16.74
CA GLU A 188 7.22 -2.02 -17.25
C GLU A 188 6.54 -2.96 -16.26
N VAL A 189 7.30 -3.85 -15.61
CA VAL A 189 6.77 -4.71 -14.56
C VAL A 189 6.26 -3.90 -13.37
N THR A 190 7.00 -2.87 -12.94
CA THR A 190 6.55 -1.94 -11.89
C THR A 190 5.21 -1.30 -12.28
N ARG A 191 5.10 -0.78 -13.51
CA ARG A 191 3.85 -0.22 -14.04
C ARG A 191 2.68 -1.19 -14.00
N ASP A 192 2.90 -2.42 -14.49
CA ASP A 192 1.88 -3.47 -14.53
C ASP A 192 1.37 -3.82 -13.13
N VAL A 193 2.27 -3.91 -12.16
CA VAL A 193 1.91 -4.23 -10.77
C VAL A 193 1.12 -3.09 -10.13
N LEU A 194 1.53 -1.83 -10.32
CA LEU A 194 0.79 -0.67 -9.83
C LEU A 194 -0.62 -0.60 -10.44
N LYS A 195 -0.75 -0.90 -11.73
CA LYS A 195 -2.06 -0.99 -12.38
C LYS A 195 -2.94 -2.07 -11.75
N LEU A 196 -2.41 -3.26 -11.52
CA LEU A 196 -3.15 -4.35 -10.85
C LEU A 196 -3.56 -3.97 -9.42
N GLN A 197 -2.68 -3.30 -8.68
CA GLN A 197 -2.94 -2.78 -7.34
C GLN A 197 -4.10 -1.78 -7.34
N ALA A 198 -4.02 -0.77 -8.20
CA ALA A 198 -5.05 0.26 -8.32
C ALA A 198 -6.41 -0.32 -8.73
N GLU A 199 -6.46 -1.20 -9.73
CA GLU A 199 -7.71 -1.86 -10.12
C GLU A 199 -8.30 -2.67 -8.97
N THR A 200 -7.48 -3.41 -8.23
CA THR A 200 -7.94 -4.21 -7.08
C THR A 200 -8.47 -3.33 -5.95
N SER A 201 -7.80 -2.20 -5.68
CA SER A 201 -8.21 -1.25 -4.63
C SER A 201 -9.51 -0.54 -4.98
N ILE A 202 -9.68 -0.13 -6.25
CA ILE A 202 -10.91 0.52 -6.70
C ILE A 202 -12.08 -0.44 -6.70
N ASP A 203 -11.88 -1.69 -7.14
CA ASP A 203 -12.94 -2.71 -7.07
C ASP A 203 -13.32 -3.01 -5.60
N LEU A 204 -12.35 -3.00 -4.67
CA LEU A 204 -12.61 -3.08 -3.23
C LEU A 204 -13.45 -1.89 -2.73
N ALA A 205 -13.09 -0.66 -3.12
CA ALA A 205 -13.79 0.55 -2.72
C ALA A 205 -15.24 0.57 -3.25
N ILE A 206 -15.44 0.19 -4.51
CA ILE A 206 -16.78 0.08 -5.13
C ILE A 206 -17.66 -0.89 -4.35
N GLU A 207 -17.09 -2.01 -3.92
CA GLU A 207 -17.80 -3.00 -3.12
C GLU A 207 -18.18 -2.48 -1.74
N VAL A 208 -17.24 -1.88 -1.01
CA VAL A 208 -17.49 -1.29 0.32
C VAL A 208 -18.58 -0.21 0.25
N VAL A 209 -18.49 0.68 -0.75
CA VAL A 209 -19.52 1.71 -0.97
C VAL A 209 -20.86 1.09 -1.36
N SER A 210 -20.85 0.00 -2.16
CA SER A 210 -22.10 -0.69 -2.54
C SER A 210 -22.80 -1.35 -1.36
N ASP A 211 -22.04 -1.90 -0.41
CA ASP A 211 -22.60 -2.43 0.83
C ASP A 211 -23.27 -1.31 1.64
N LEU A 212 -22.62 -0.14 1.77
CA LEU A 212 -23.19 1.03 2.45
C LEU A 212 -24.45 1.60 1.76
N ILE A 213 -24.54 1.55 0.42
CA ILE A 213 -25.75 1.97 -0.33
C ILE A 213 -26.97 1.18 0.15
N LEU A 214 -26.81 -0.10 0.46
CA LEU A 214 -27.89 -0.95 0.94
C LEU A 214 -28.28 -0.63 2.38
N GLU A 215 -27.29 -0.31 3.23
CA GLU A 215 -27.48 -0.07 4.67
C GLU A 215 -27.99 1.34 5.01
N LEU A 216 -27.43 2.39 4.39
CA LEU A 216 -27.70 3.79 4.74
C LEU A 216 -28.89 4.40 3.99
N SER A 217 -30.09 3.96 4.35
CA SER A 217 -31.39 4.44 3.83
C SER A 217 -31.99 5.62 4.62
N VAL A 218 -31.15 6.49 5.17
CA VAL A 218 -31.59 7.59 6.03
C VAL A 218 -32.44 8.59 5.24
N SER A 219 -33.68 8.80 5.69
CA SER A 219 -34.65 9.66 5.00
C SER A 219 -34.56 11.13 5.44
N SER A 220 -34.48 12.04 4.47
CA SER A 220 -34.54 13.49 4.69
C SER A 220 -35.89 13.96 5.23
N GLU A 221 -36.98 13.26 4.91
CA GLU A 221 -38.33 13.57 5.44
C GLU A 221 -38.43 13.31 6.95
N LEU A 222 -37.63 12.37 7.48
CA LEU A 222 -37.62 12.02 8.90
C LEU A 222 -36.54 12.75 9.69
N THR A 223 -35.38 12.97 9.08
CA THR A 223 -34.21 13.53 9.76
C THR A 223 -33.96 15.01 9.46
N GLY A 224 -34.66 15.56 8.48
CA GLY A 224 -34.38 16.89 7.94
C GLY A 224 -33.37 16.86 6.80
N VAL A 225 -33.10 18.05 6.26
CA VAL A 225 -32.21 18.26 5.14
C VAL A 225 -30.86 18.78 5.65
N ASP A 226 -29.78 18.15 5.20
CA ASP A 226 -28.43 18.67 5.38
C ASP A 226 -28.00 19.45 4.12
N GLU A 227 -27.81 20.76 4.25
CA GLU A 227 -27.51 21.65 3.12
C GLU A 227 -26.17 21.32 2.45
N GLN A 228 -25.16 20.97 3.26
CA GLN A 228 -23.83 20.63 2.77
C GLN A 228 -23.86 19.33 1.93
N LEU A 229 -24.57 18.31 2.43
CA LEU A 229 -24.75 17.05 1.70
C LEU A 229 -25.53 17.26 0.40
N GLN A 230 -26.58 18.09 0.41
CA GLN A 230 -27.36 18.37 -0.81
C GLN A 230 -26.55 19.12 -1.86
N GLN A 231 -25.76 20.12 -1.45
CA GLN A 231 -24.90 20.85 -2.39
C GLN A 231 -23.88 19.92 -3.03
N SER A 232 -23.18 19.13 -2.21
CA SER A 232 -22.19 18.16 -2.68
C SER A 232 -22.79 17.12 -3.63
N LEU A 233 -23.98 16.61 -3.31
CA LEU A 233 -24.71 15.70 -4.20
C LEU A 233 -25.08 16.38 -5.53
N ALA A 234 -25.54 17.63 -5.50
CA ALA A 234 -25.87 18.36 -6.73
C ALA A 234 -24.64 18.59 -7.62
N GLU A 235 -23.48 18.87 -7.02
CA GLU A 235 -22.20 19.02 -7.73
C GLU A 235 -21.76 17.71 -8.39
N ASP A 236 -21.88 16.57 -7.69
CA ASP A 236 -21.57 15.26 -8.27
C ASP A 236 -22.52 14.92 -9.43
N LEU A 237 -23.83 15.12 -9.25
CA LEU A 237 -24.85 14.81 -10.25
C LEU A 237 -24.73 15.67 -11.52
N ALA A 238 -24.12 16.86 -11.42
CA ALA A 238 -23.87 17.74 -12.55
C ALA A 238 -22.78 17.21 -13.51
N HIS A 239 -21.87 16.36 -13.03
CA HIS A 239 -20.75 15.81 -13.81
C HIS A 239 -21.13 14.59 -14.67
N GLU A 240 -22.41 14.43 -15.01
CA GLU A 240 -22.95 13.23 -15.66
C GLU A 240 -22.59 11.95 -14.89
N SER A 241 -22.62 11.99 -13.55
CA SER A 241 -22.46 10.79 -12.74
C SER A 241 -23.44 9.72 -13.24
N GLU A 242 -22.98 8.48 -13.48
CA GLU A 242 -23.82 7.35 -13.95
C GLU A 242 -24.91 6.92 -12.93
N VAL A 243 -25.24 7.76 -11.95
CA VAL A 243 -26.41 7.58 -11.10
C VAL A 243 -27.65 7.76 -11.99
N ASP A 244 -28.22 6.62 -12.39
CA ASP A 244 -29.38 6.55 -13.27
C ASP A 244 -30.52 7.46 -12.77
N ARG A 245 -31.16 8.18 -13.69
CA ARG A 245 -32.27 9.09 -13.37
C ARG A 245 -33.40 8.39 -12.64
N VAL A 246 -33.65 7.12 -12.96
CA VAL A 246 -34.66 6.31 -12.25
C VAL A 246 -34.28 6.13 -10.77
N GLN A 247 -33.00 5.95 -10.47
CA GLN A 247 -32.53 5.85 -9.08
C GLN A 247 -32.62 7.19 -8.35
N GLN A 248 -32.30 8.30 -9.04
CA GLN A 248 -32.45 9.65 -8.47
C GLN A 248 -33.90 9.93 -8.08
N GLU A 249 -34.86 9.60 -8.95
CA GLU A 249 -36.29 9.76 -8.68
C GLU A 249 -36.76 8.83 -7.55
N LEU A 250 -36.30 7.56 -7.54
CA LEU A 250 -36.71 6.57 -6.54
C LEU A 250 -36.21 6.92 -5.13
N TYR A 251 -34.97 7.42 -5.03
CA TYR A 251 -34.29 7.69 -3.75
C TYR A 251 -34.16 9.18 -3.44
N GLN A 252 -34.99 10.03 -4.04
CA GLN A 252 -34.93 11.50 -3.87
C GLN A 252 -34.98 11.95 -2.39
N GLN A 253 -35.58 11.14 -1.51
CA GLN A 253 -35.65 11.39 -0.07
C GLN A 253 -34.58 10.66 0.76
N GLU A 254 -33.60 10.04 0.12
CA GLU A 254 -32.52 9.30 0.77
C GLU A 254 -31.15 9.85 0.31
N PRO A 255 -30.78 11.08 0.74
CA PRO A 255 -29.62 11.79 0.21
C PRO A 255 -28.30 11.06 0.45
N TYR A 256 -28.17 10.30 1.55
CA TYR A 256 -26.99 9.49 1.85
C TYR A 256 -26.80 8.36 0.82
N ARG A 257 -27.89 7.66 0.47
CA ARG A 257 -27.88 6.61 -0.55
C ARG A 257 -27.51 7.16 -1.91
N LEU A 258 -28.04 8.33 -2.28
CA LEU A 258 -27.71 9.00 -3.54
C LEU A 258 -26.24 9.45 -3.59
N LYS A 259 -25.73 10.05 -2.51
CA LYS A 259 -24.33 10.47 -2.42
C LYS A 259 -23.38 9.28 -2.52
N LEU A 260 -23.66 8.18 -1.83
CA LEU A 260 -22.88 6.93 -1.98
C LEU A 260 -22.96 6.38 -3.42
N GLY A 261 -24.12 6.49 -4.07
CA GLY A 261 -24.27 6.17 -5.49
C GLY A 261 -23.36 7.00 -6.40
N ALA A 262 -23.27 8.31 -6.13
CA ALA A 262 -22.37 9.22 -6.83
C ALA A 262 -20.89 8.90 -6.55
N MET A 263 -20.53 8.61 -5.29
CA MET A 263 -19.18 8.16 -4.92
C MET A 263 -18.79 6.88 -5.67
N ARG A 264 -19.71 5.92 -5.81
CA ARG A 264 -19.49 4.71 -6.61
C ARG A 264 -19.24 5.03 -8.09
N ALA A 265 -20.00 5.97 -8.67
CA ALA A 265 -19.79 6.42 -10.05
C ALA A 265 -18.43 7.10 -10.22
N LYS A 266 -18.00 7.96 -9.27
CA LYS A 266 -16.66 8.58 -9.26
C LYS A 266 -15.55 7.54 -9.18
N LEU A 267 -15.71 6.47 -8.38
CA LEU A 267 -14.76 5.35 -8.35
C LEU A 267 -14.68 4.61 -9.69
N GLN A 268 -15.81 4.39 -10.37
CA GLN A 268 -15.84 3.80 -11.70
C GLN A 268 -15.14 4.69 -12.74
N ALA A 269 -15.36 6.00 -12.69
CA ALA A 269 -14.66 6.98 -13.51
C ALA A 269 -13.16 7.01 -13.22
N THR A 270 -12.76 6.90 -11.95
CA THR A 270 -11.35 6.80 -11.52
C THR A 270 -10.67 5.59 -12.16
N ARG A 271 -11.36 4.44 -12.18
CA ARG A 271 -10.87 3.22 -12.85
C ARG A 271 -10.67 3.44 -14.34
N GLU A 272 -11.60 4.11 -15.00
CA GLU A 272 -11.51 4.38 -16.44
C GLU A 272 -10.41 5.40 -16.77
N ARG A 273 -10.24 6.44 -15.94
CA ARG A 273 -9.11 7.37 -16.04
C ARG A 273 -7.79 6.63 -15.96
N ILE A 274 -7.61 5.76 -14.98
CA ILE A 274 -6.38 4.98 -14.81
C ILE A 274 -6.12 4.07 -16.02
N ARG A 275 -7.17 3.50 -16.62
CA ARG A 275 -7.04 2.65 -17.81
C ARG A 275 -6.68 3.41 -19.06
N SER A 276 -7.25 4.60 -19.23
CA SER A 276 -7.02 5.48 -20.38
C SER A 276 -5.74 6.31 -20.27
N GLY A 277 -5.24 6.53 -19.04
CA GLY A 277 -4.09 7.41 -18.77
C GLY A 277 -4.44 8.90 -18.83
N GLU A 278 -5.72 9.24 -18.74
CA GLU A 278 -6.18 10.63 -18.73
C GLU A 278 -5.84 11.35 -17.40
N GLY A 279 -5.87 12.69 -17.44
CA GLY A 279 -5.68 13.51 -16.25
C GLY A 279 -6.90 13.49 -15.33
N HIS A 280 -6.68 13.66 -14.03
CA HIS A 280 -7.74 13.81 -13.04
C HIS A 280 -8.61 15.04 -13.32
N VAL A 281 -9.92 14.90 -13.13
CA VAL A 281 -10.89 15.98 -13.24
C VAL A 281 -11.70 16.02 -11.95
N HIS A 282 -11.45 17.04 -11.13
CA HIS A 282 -12.15 17.24 -9.86
C HIS A 282 -13.67 17.20 -10.04
N GLY A 283 -14.35 16.46 -9.15
CA GLY A 283 -15.81 16.23 -9.19
C GLY A 283 -16.24 15.06 -10.08
N LYS A 284 -15.48 14.70 -11.13
CA LYS A 284 -15.79 13.55 -12.00
C LYS A 284 -15.23 12.24 -11.46
N ASP A 285 -14.02 12.27 -10.91
CA ASP A 285 -13.33 11.12 -10.36
C ASP A 285 -12.51 11.50 -9.12
N TYR A 286 -11.86 10.53 -8.48
CA TYR A 286 -10.97 10.78 -7.36
C TYR A 286 -9.52 10.90 -7.84
N GLY A 287 -8.87 12.01 -7.47
CA GLY A 287 -7.45 12.23 -7.71
C GLY A 287 -6.57 11.46 -6.73
N ASP A 288 -6.99 11.40 -5.47
CA ASP A 288 -6.30 10.71 -4.39
C ASP A 288 -7.28 10.14 -3.34
N SER A 289 -6.72 9.52 -2.30
CA SER A 289 -7.53 8.97 -1.20
C SER A 289 -8.10 10.07 -0.29
N ALA A 290 -7.52 11.28 -0.26
CA ALA A 290 -8.00 12.36 0.60
C ALA A 290 -9.35 12.90 0.11
N GLU A 291 -9.54 13.02 -1.21
CA GLU A 291 -10.86 13.39 -1.78
C GLU A 291 -11.94 12.37 -1.42
N LEU A 292 -11.62 11.07 -1.45
CA LEU A 292 -12.55 10.02 -1.03
C LEU A 292 -12.88 10.12 0.47
N GLN A 293 -11.87 10.35 1.31
CA GLN A 293 -12.05 10.50 2.76
C GLN A 293 -12.89 11.75 3.11
N ALA A 294 -12.74 12.85 2.36
CA ALA A 294 -13.55 14.04 2.55
C ALA A 294 -15.06 13.80 2.29
N ASP A 295 -15.40 12.98 1.29
CA ASP A 295 -16.79 12.56 1.06
C ASP A 295 -17.33 11.72 2.23
N PHE A 296 -16.51 10.84 2.83
CA PHE A 296 -16.89 10.09 4.04
C PHE A 296 -17.04 10.98 5.28
N ASP A 297 -16.13 11.93 5.48
CA ASP A 297 -16.22 12.90 6.58
C ASP A 297 -17.51 13.71 6.50
N MET A 298 -17.90 14.14 5.30
CA MET A 298 -19.17 14.83 5.07
C MET A 298 -20.38 13.97 5.46
N LEU A 299 -20.42 12.70 5.02
CA LEU A 299 -21.49 11.77 5.37
C LEU A 299 -21.57 11.55 6.89
N ARG A 300 -20.42 11.37 7.54
CA ARG A 300 -20.30 11.16 8.99
C ARG A 300 -20.84 12.36 9.75
N ASP A 301 -20.43 13.56 9.37
CA ASP A 301 -20.80 14.80 10.06
C ASP A 301 -22.30 15.11 9.87
N ALA A 302 -22.84 14.86 8.68
CA ALA A 302 -24.28 14.95 8.41
C ALA A 302 -25.09 13.96 9.26
N LEU A 303 -24.65 12.71 9.36
CA LEU A 303 -25.30 11.71 10.23
C LEU A 303 -25.32 12.17 11.69
N ARG A 304 -24.20 12.69 12.22
CA ARG A 304 -24.14 13.20 13.59
C ARG A 304 -25.09 14.38 13.81
N ARG A 305 -25.21 15.31 12.87
CA ARG A 305 -26.18 16.42 12.95
C ARG A 305 -27.62 15.94 12.99
N HIS A 306 -27.90 14.79 12.38
CA HIS A 306 -29.23 14.18 12.31
C HIS A 306 -29.49 13.13 13.42
N GLY A 307 -28.66 13.05 14.46
CA GLY A 307 -28.82 12.08 15.56
C GLY A 307 -28.55 10.62 15.15
N GLY A 308 -27.75 10.44 14.11
CA GLY A 308 -27.33 9.16 13.55
C GLY A 308 -25.96 8.68 14.05
N GLU A 309 -25.60 8.96 15.31
CA GLU A 309 -24.24 8.70 15.82
C GLU A 309 -23.85 7.23 15.71
N ARG A 310 -24.77 6.30 15.98
CA ARG A 310 -24.50 4.85 15.85
C ARG A 310 -24.21 4.42 14.41
N ALA A 311 -24.84 5.06 13.43
CA ALA A 311 -24.57 4.77 12.02
C ALA A 311 -23.22 5.40 11.60
N ALA A 312 -22.94 6.61 12.08
CA ALA A 312 -21.68 7.31 11.85
C ALA A 312 -20.48 6.57 12.45
N ASP A 313 -20.61 6.08 13.69
CA ASP A 313 -19.57 5.38 14.45
C ASP A 313 -19.50 3.86 14.17
N GLY A 314 -20.46 3.32 13.41
CA GLY A 314 -20.55 1.91 13.06
C GLY A 314 -20.05 1.63 11.65
N ALA A 315 -20.94 1.12 10.80
CA ALA A 315 -20.61 0.69 9.44
C ALA A 315 -19.91 1.77 8.60
N LEU A 316 -20.31 3.04 8.71
CA LEU A 316 -19.66 4.14 7.99
C LEU A 316 -18.21 4.34 8.44
N ALA A 317 -17.94 4.38 9.74
CA ALA A 317 -16.58 4.55 10.28
C ALA A 317 -15.67 3.37 9.93
N ILE A 318 -16.19 2.15 9.97
CA ILE A 318 -15.44 0.94 9.57
C ILE A 318 -15.09 1.01 8.08
N ALA A 319 -16.06 1.31 7.22
CA ALA A 319 -15.84 1.49 5.79
C ALA A 319 -14.81 2.60 5.51
N GLN A 320 -14.94 3.74 6.18
CA GLN A 320 -14.02 4.86 6.05
C GLN A 320 -12.58 4.43 6.40
N GLN A 321 -12.37 3.74 7.52
CA GLN A 321 -11.04 3.28 7.93
C GLN A 321 -10.46 2.22 7.01
N VAL A 322 -11.27 1.26 6.54
CA VAL A 322 -10.82 0.24 5.57
C VAL A 322 -10.29 0.93 4.32
N LEU A 323 -11.00 1.94 3.82
CA LEU A 323 -10.61 2.69 2.63
C LEU A 323 -9.47 3.68 2.90
N ALA A 324 -9.33 4.20 4.12
CA ALA A 324 -8.15 4.97 4.53
C ALA A 324 -6.90 4.08 4.58
N ALA A 325 -7.08 2.81 4.97
CA ALA A 325 -6.01 1.83 5.11
C ALA A 325 -5.56 1.25 3.77
N SER A 326 -6.50 0.92 2.88
CA SER A 326 -6.19 0.45 1.54
C SER A 326 -5.77 1.58 0.61
N GLY A 327 -6.30 2.79 0.82
CA GLY A 327 -6.24 3.87 -0.16
C GLY A 327 -6.81 3.44 -1.51
N LEU A 328 -6.39 4.13 -2.57
CA LEU A 328 -6.68 3.78 -3.96
C LEU A 328 -5.58 2.94 -4.62
N ASN A 329 -4.55 2.53 -3.86
CA ASN A 329 -3.40 1.76 -4.33
C ASN A 329 -3.19 0.42 -3.60
N LEU A 330 -4.05 0.05 -2.64
CA LEU A 330 -4.06 -1.18 -1.83
C LEU A 330 -2.86 -1.37 -0.89
N ALA A 331 -1.65 -1.18 -1.38
CA ALA A 331 -0.40 -1.24 -0.64
C ALA A 331 0.62 -0.29 -1.28
N THR A 332 1.42 0.40 -0.47
CA THR A 332 2.52 1.25 -0.98
C THR A 332 3.65 0.36 -1.48
N LEU A 333 4.07 0.57 -2.73
CA LEU A 333 5.15 -0.19 -3.35
C LEU A 333 6.50 0.45 -2.98
N ASP A 334 7.42 -0.35 -2.47
CA ASP A 334 8.81 0.08 -2.29
C ASP A 334 9.63 -0.34 -3.50
N VAL A 335 10.51 0.55 -3.95
CA VAL A 335 11.47 0.27 -5.02
C VAL A 335 12.82 0.02 -4.39
N ARG A 336 13.49 -1.09 -4.74
CA ARG A 336 14.81 -1.43 -4.20
C ARG A 336 15.80 -1.73 -5.31
N GLU A 337 16.98 -1.11 -5.26
CA GLU A 337 18.06 -1.34 -6.22
C GLU A 337 19.44 -1.31 -5.54
N HIS A 338 20.39 -2.05 -6.10
CA HIS A 338 21.76 -2.11 -5.61
C HIS A 338 22.50 -0.78 -5.78
N SER A 339 23.20 -0.31 -4.74
CA SER A 339 23.98 0.94 -4.71
C SER A 339 24.81 1.19 -5.96
N GLU A 340 25.62 0.20 -6.37
CA GLU A 340 26.49 0.26 -7.56
C GLU A 340 25.76 0.63 -8.86
N LYS A 341 24.50 0.23 -9.05
CA LYS A 341 23.74 0.55 -10.26
C LYS A 341 23.53 2.05 -10.44
N HIS A 342 23.36 2.78 -9.35
CA HIS A 342 23.27 4.25 -9.38
C HIS A 342 24.60 4.87 -9.83
N HIS A 343 25.73 4.36 -9.31
CA HIS A 343 27.06 4.82 -9.68
C HIS A 343 27.38 4.53 -11.15
N GLU A 344 26.94 3.39 -11.70
CA GLU A 344 27.07 3.06 -13.13
C GLU A 344 26.39 4.11 -14.01
N VAL A 345 25.15 4.50 -13.66
CA VAL A 345 24.41 5.56 -14.39
C VAL A 345 25.14 6.90 -14.28
N LEU A 346 25.49 7.30 -13.06
CA LEU A 346 26.15 8.59 -12.81
C LEU A 346 27.51 8.69 -13.48
N ALA A 347 28.26 7.59 -13.58
CA ALA A 347 29.52 7.57 -14.32
C ALA A 347 29.33 8.03 -15.77
N ARG A 348 28.31 7.48 -16.46
CA ARG A 348 27.99 7.89 -17.83
C ARG A 348 27.61 9.35 -17.92
N LEU A 349 26.80 9.84 -16.97
CA LEU A 349 26.31 11.22 -16.96
C LEU A 349 27.45 12.22 -16.72
N PHE A 350 28.28 12.01 -15.69
CA PHE A 350 29.41 12.89 -15.39
C PHE A 350 30.48 12.86 -16.47
N ASP A 351 30.86 11.68 -16.96
CA ASP A 351 31.89 11.55 -18.00
C ASP A 351 31.43 12.20 -19.32
N ARG A 352 30.13 12.19 -19.61
CA ARG A 352 29.54 12.85 -20.78
C ARG A 352 29.60 14.37 -20.70
N VAL A 353 29.37 14.92 -19.50
CA VAL A 353 29.48 16.37 -19.22
C VAL A 353 30.95 16.81 -19.26
N GLY A 354 31.86 15.95 -18.79
CA GLY A 354 33.31 16.14 -18.95
C GLY A 354 33.92 17.21 -18.05
N GLU A 355 33.31 17.48 -16.90
CA GLU A 355 33.76 18.52 -15.95
C GLU A 355 34.63 18.00 -14.80
N LEU A 356 34.73 16.68 -14.66
CA LEU A 356 35.63 16.05 -13.69
C LEU A 356 37.01 15.88 -14.32
N ASP A 357 38.07 16.09 -13.52
CA ASP A 357 39.45 15.94 -13.96
C ASP A 357 39.81 14.49 -14.35
N ARG A 358 39.02 13.52 -13.86
CA ARG A 358 39.13 12.09 -14.14
C ARG A 358 37.74 11.43 -14.15
N PRO A 359 37.60 10.23 -14.72
CA PRO A 359 36.32 9.53 -14.77
C PRO A 359 35.70 9.37 -13.38
N TYR A 360 34.38 9.49 -13.29
CA TYR A 360 33.65 9.40 -12.00
C TYR A 360 33.90 8.07 -11.27
N SER A 361 34.05 6.98 -12.02
CA SER A 361 34.34 5.65 -11.47
C SER A 361 35.67 5.58 -10.72
N GLU A 362 36.63 6.44 -11.04
CA GLU A 362 37.96 6.51 -10.42
C GLU A 362 38.01 7.38 -9.15
N LEU A 363 36.90 8.06 -8.80
CA LEU A 363 36.80 8.83 -7.57
C LEU A 363 36.68 7.92 -6.35
N SER A 364 37.35 8.30 -5.26
CA SER A 364 37.13 7.71 -3.94
C SER A 364 35.74 8.07 -3.39
N ARG A 365 35.24 7.33 -2.40
CA ARG A 365 33.91 7.59 -1.78
C ARG A 365 33.79 9.00 -1.21
N ALA A 366 34.82 9.52 -0.57
CA ALA A 366 34.82 10.89 -0.04
C ALA A 366 34.73 11.94 -1.17
N GLU A 367 35.43 11.71 -2.29
CA GLU A 367 35.34 12.57 -3.46
C GLU A 367 33.95 12.48 -4.12
N ARG A 368 33.38 11.27 -4.22
CA ARG A 368 32.01 11.06 -4.72
C ARG A 368 31.01 11.81 -3.85
N THR A 369 31.06 11.67 -2.53
CA THR A 369 30.20 12.40 -1.59
C THR A 369 30.26 13.91 -1.84
N THR A 370 31.47 14.46 -1.96
CA THR A 370 31.66 15.90 -2.23
C THR A 370 31.07 16.31 -3.58
N VAL A 371 31.32 15.54 -4.64
CA VAL A 371 30.82 15.83 -5.99
C VAL A 371 29.29 15.73 -6.04
N LEU A 372 28.72 14.68 -5.44
CA LEU A 372 27.29 14.42 -5.43
C LEU A 372 26.53 15.44 -4.59
N GLY A 373 27.00 15.79 -3.39
CA GLY A 373 26.38 16.83 -2.56
C GLY A 373 26.39 18.20 -3.26
N ARG A 374 27.53 18.56 -3.88
CA ARG A 374 27.63 19.78 -4.70
C ARG A 374 26.67 19.75 -5.87
N GLU A 375 26.63 18.64 -6.62
CA GLU A 375 25.79 18.56 -7.80
C GLU A 375 24.32 18.55 -7.39
N LEU A 376 23.90 17.85 -6.33
CA LEU A 376 22.53 17.82 -5.79
C LEU A 376 22.01 19.23 -5.44
N GLY A 377 22.87 20.09 -4.90
CA GLY A 377 22.56 21.50 -4.63
C GLY A 377 22.60 22.44 -5.86
N SER A 378 23.06 21.95 -7.02
CA SER A 378 23.14 22.72 -8.27
C SER A 378 21.78 22.87 -8.96
N ARG A 379 21.53 24.05 -9.55
CA ARG A 379 20.35 24.31 -10.41
C ARG A 379 20.48 23.75 -11.81
N ARG A 380 21.68 23.33 -12.19
CA ARG A 380 21.94 22.83 -13.54
C ARG A 380 21.46 21.37 -13.63
N PRO A 381 20.69 21.01 -14.67
CA PRO A 381 20.36 19.61 -14.93
C PRO A 381 21.62 18.86 -15.40
N LEU A 382 21.85 17.68 -14.81
CA LEU A 382 22.89 16.75 -15.25
C LEU A 382 22.41 15.95 -16.47
N VAL A 383 21.11 15.64 -16.52
CA VAL A 383 20.42 15.01 -17.63
C VAL A 383 19.88 16.09 -18.56
N GLY A 384 20.58 16.35 -19.66
CA GLY A 384 20.11 17.27 -20.71
C GLY A 384 18.98 16.68 -21.57
N SER A 385 18.32 17.53 -22.37
CA SER A 385 17.25 17.11 -23.32
C SER A 385 17.71 16.05 -24.34
N ALA A 386 19.01 15.99 -24.62
CA ALA A 386 19.58 14.96 -25.49
C ALA A 386 19.45 13.54 -24.91
N ILE A 387 19.42 13.34 -23.59
CA ILE A 387 19.29 11.99 -23.00
C ILE A 387 17.84 11.48 -23.10
N THR A 388 16.87 12.39 -23.20
CA THR A 388 15.48 12.01 -23.49
C THR A 388 15.25 11.63 -24.95
N GLU A 389 16.14 12.01 -25.87
CA GLU A 389 15.98 11.85 -27.33
C GLU A 389 17.00 10.90 -27.97
N ASP A 390 18.20 10.79 -27.40
CA ASP A 390 19.31 9.97 -27.87
C ASP A 390 19.55 8.81 -26.91
N GLU A 391 18.96 7.67 -27.26
CA GLU A 391 19.10 6.41 -26.55
C GLU A 391 20.56 5.92 -26.46
N SER A 392 21.50 6.39 -27.28
CA SER A 392 22.87 5.90 -27.30
C SER A 392 23.73 6.35 -26.10
N ILE A 393 23.27 7.30 -25.29
CA ILE A 393 24.01 7.86 -24.15
C ILE A 393 24.03 6.88 -22.97
N LEU A 394 22.96 6.11 -22.79
CA LEU A 394 22.85 5.07 -21.77
C LEU A 394 22.78 3.71 -22.46
N ASP A 395 23.69 2.81 -22.07
CA ASP A 395 23.60 1.41 -22.43
C ASP A 395 22.34 0.76 -21.79
N ASP A 396 21.95 -0.43 -22.26
CA ASP A 396 20.70 -1.06 -21.85
C ASP A 396 20.58 -1.22 -20.32
N ALA A 397 21.70 -1.49 -19.64
CA ALA A 397 21.75 -1.66 -18.19
C ALA A 397 21.50 -0.33 -17.45
N THR A 398 22.28 0.70 -17.77
CA THR A 398 22.13 2.03 -17.13
C THR A 398 20.80 2.69 -17.45
N ARG A 399 20.28 2.46 -18.67
CA ARG A 399 18.94 2.93 -19.06
C ARG A 399 17.84 2.24 -18.25
N THR A 400 18.00 0.93 -17.99
CA THR A 400 17.04 0.19 -17.16
C THR A 400 16.94 0.81 -15.77
N THR A 401 18.06 1.09 -15.11
CA THR A 401 18.08 1.73 -13.79
C THR A 401 17.47 3.14 -13.81
N TYR A 402 17.85 3.99 -14.77
CA TYR A 402 17.31 5.36 -14.83
C TYR A 402 15.81 5.41 -15.16
N ASN A 403 15.32 4.50 -16.01
CA ASN A 403 13.91 4.42 -16.36
C ASN A 403 13.00 4.11 -15.18
N VAL A 404 13.52 3.50 -14.10
CA VAL A 404 12.74 3.27 -12.87
C VAL A 404 12.34 4.58 -12.23
N PHE A 405 13.26 5.54 -12.11
CA PHE A 405 12.92 6.86 -11.54
C PHE A 405 11.89 7.60 -12.40
N ARG A 406 11.96 7.46 -13.74
CA ARG A 406 10.93 7.99 -14.63
C ARG A 406 9.58 7.32 -14.41
N GLU A 407 9.56 6.01 -14.21
CA GLU A 407 8.34 5.26 -13.93
C GLU A 407 7.72 5.70 -12.59
N ILE A 408 8.52 5.92 -11.54
CA ILE A 408 8.04 6.44 -10.25
C ILE A 408 7.33 7.79 -10.47
N ARG A 409 7.94 8.70 -11.24
CA ARG A 409 7.32 10.01 -11.53
C ARG A 409 6.01 9.86 -12.29
N ASP A 410 5.99 9.01 -13.30
CA ASP A 410 4.79 8.82 -14.12
C ASP A 410 3.68 8.13 -13.31
N ALA A 411 4.04 7.21 -12.40
CA ALA A 411 3.14 6.63 -11.42
C ALA A 411 2.56 7.67 -10.44
N HIS A 412 3.39 8.57 -9.90
CA HIS A 412 2.92 9.65 -9.01
C HIS A 412 1.91 10.58 -9.69
N ARG A 413 2.10 10.88 -10.98
CA ARG A 413 1.14 11.68 -11.75
C ARG A 413 -0.21 10.99 -11.94
N LEU A 414 -0.21 9.66 -12.06
CA LEU A 414 -1.42 8.89 -12.37
C LEU A 414 -2.16 8.43 -11.10
N TYR A 415 -1.43 8.02 -10.07
CA TYR A 415 -1.95 7.36 -8.87
C TYR A 415 -1.82 8.21 -7.59
N GLY A 416 -1.12 9.34 -7.64
CA GLY A 416 -0.74 10.12 -6.46
C GLY A 416 0.58 9.63 -5.85
N THR A 417 1.15 10.43 -4.94
CA THR A 417 2.50 10.18 -4.37
C THR A 417 2.56 9.02 -3.39
N SER A 418 1.43 8.61 -2.80
CA SER A 418 1.37 7.52 -1.80
C SER A 418 1.59 6.12 -2.38
N VAL A 419 1.62 6.01 -3.72
CA VAL A 419 1.81 4.71 -4.41
C VAL A 419 3.24 4.19 -4.25
N ILE A 420 4.23 5.10 -4.22
CA ILE A 420 5.65 4.81 -3.99
C ILE A 420 6.21 5.93 -3.14
N GLU A 421 6.57 5.64 -1.90
CA GLU A 421 7.08 6.64 -0.97
C GLU A 421 8.56 6.45 -0.66
N THR A 422 9.07 5.23 -0.85
CA THR A 422 10.38 4.79 -0.38
C THR A 422 11.19 4.16 -1.51
N TYR A 423 12.43 4.63 -1.66
CA TYR A 423 13.45 4.03 -2.51
C TYR A 423 14.56 3.46 -1.63
N ILE A 424 14.72 2.15 -1.64
CA ILE A 424 15.68 1.41 -0.82
C ILE A 424 16.97 1.18 -1.63
N ILE A 425 18.11 1.52 -1.04
CA ILE A 425 19.43 1.33 -1.63
C ILE A 425 20.10 0.14 -0.94
N SER A 426 20.11 -1.02 -1.60
CA SER A 426 20.79 -2.20 -1.07
C SER A 426 22.30 -2.10 -1.22
N MET A 427 23.03 -2.86 -0.39
CA MET A 427 24.48 -2.80 -0.29
C MET A 427 25.00 -1.36 -0.14
N THR A 428 24.38 -0.59 0.76
CA THR A 428 24.85 0.77 1.08
C THR A 428 26.06 0.68 1.97
N HIS A 429 27.19 1.25 1.55
CA HIS A 429 28.42 1.33 2.36
C HIS A 429 28.78 2.75 2.82
N GLY A 430 28.07 3.79 2.38
CA GLY A 430 28.38 5.17 2.72
C GLY A 430 27.37 6.20 2.18
N ALA A 431 27.55 7.46 2.57
CA ALA A 431 26.66 8.55 2.19
C ALA A 431 26.59 8.78 0.66
N ASP A 432 27.68 8.50 -0.06
CA ASP A 432 27.73 8.62 -1.53
C ASP A 432 26.70 7.72 -2.24
N ASP A 433 26.40 6.53 -1.69
CA ASP A 433 25.44 5.61 -2.29
C ASP A 433 24.01 6.19 -2.26
N VAL A 434 23.64 6.85 -1.15
CA VAL A 434 22.32 7.48 -0.97
C VAL A 434 22.22 8.77 -1.79
N LEU A 435 23.27 9.60 -1.76
CA LEU A 435 23.34 10.82 -2.55
C LEU A 435 23.27 10.52 -4.06
N ALA A 436 23.83 9.40 -4.50
CA ALA A 436 23.74 8.96 -5.88
C ALA A 436 22.29 8.70 -6.31
N ALA A 437 21.52 7.95 -5.51
CA ALA A 437 20.10 7.71 -5.77
C ALA A 437 19.28 9.02 -5.71
N ALA A 438 19.56 9.89 -4.72
CA ALA A 438 18.89 11.18 -4.58
C ALA A 438 19.14 12.10 -5.79
N LEU A 439 20.36 12.11 -6.32
CA LEU A 439 20.70 12.88 -7.52
C LEU A 439 19.94 12.35 -8.75
N LEU A 440 19.86 11.03 -8.94
CA LEU A 440 19.09 10.45 -10.05
C LEU A 440 17.58 10.75 -9.94
N ALA A 441 17.04 10.71 -8.72
CA ALA A 441 15.65 11.08 -8.47
C ALA A 441 15.38 12.57 -8.79
N ARG A 442 16.33 13.46 -8.47
CA ARG A 442 16.26 14.86 -8.89
C ARG A 442 16.23 15.00 -10.40
N GLU A 443 17.13 14.32 -11.11
CA GLU A 443 17.18 14.36 -12.58
C GLU A 443 15.89 13.80 -13.22
N ALA A 444 15.25 12.83 -12.58
CA ALA A 444 13.95 12.32 -13.01
C ALA A 444 12.79 13.27 -12.69
N GLY A 445 12.98 14.27 -11.84
CA GLY A 445 11.97 15.26 -11.43
C GLY A 445 11.15 14.87 -10.19
N LEU A 446 11.65 13.92 -9.38
CA LEU A 446 11.05 13.51 -8.10
C LEU A 446 11.53 14.34 -6.91
N VAL A 447 12.65 15.06 -7.09
CA VAL A 447 13.27 15.90 -6.07
C VAL A 447 13.63 17.25 -6.69
N SER A 448 13.41 18.34 -5.95
CA SER A 448 13.73 19.72 -6.33
C SER A 448 14.18 20.47 -5.08
N ILE A 449 15.45 20.86 -4.99
CA ILE A 449 16.07 21.45 -3.79
C ILE A 449 16.71 22.83 -4.02
N PRO A 450 17.06 23.23 -5.26
CA PRO A 450 17.34 24.63 -5.55
C PRO A 450 16.16 25.31 -6.28
N GLY A 451 14.92 24.93 -5.94
CA GLY A 451 13.67 25.50 -6.45
C GLY A 451 13.13 26.69 -5.65
N GLY A 452 13.65 26.93 -4.44
CA GLY A 452 13.15 28.00 -3.57
C GLY A 452 11.78 27.64 -2.99
N GLU A 453 10.73 28.38 -3.35
CA GLU A 453 9.34 28.07 -2.96
C GLU A 453 8.82 26.76 -3.59
N GLU A 454 9.47 26.27 -4.64
CA GLU A 454 9.10 25.02 -5.34
C GLU A 454 9.90 23.80 -4.85
N ASN A 455 10.55 23.89 -3.69
CA ASN A 455 11.28 22.78 -3.11
C ASN A 455 10.33 21.60 -2.83
N ARG A 456 10.68 20.40 -3.33
CA ARG A 456 9.83 19.22 -3.25
C ARG A 456 10.67 17.95 -3.16
N ALA A 457 10.19 16.97 -2.40
CA ALA A 457 10.73 15.62 -2.35
C ALA A 457 9.57 14.61 -2.33
N ASP A 458 9.35 13.95 -3.46
CA ASP A 458 8.20 13.06 -3.66
C ASP A 458 8.45 11.67 -3.04
N ILE A 459 9.72 11.27 -2.87
CA ILE A 459 10.15 10.00 -2.27
C ILE A 459 11.22 10.21 -1.18
N GLY A 460 11.34 9.27 -0.26
CA GLY A 460 12.45 9.12 0.68
C GLY A 460 13.46 8.07 0.22
N PHE A 461 14.69 8.16 0.74
CA PHE A 461 15.79 7.25 0.43
C PHE A 461 16.19 6.48 1.68
N VAL A 462 16.23 5.15 1.58
CA VAL A 462 16.49 4.25 2.72
C VAL A 462 17.78 3.49 2.48
N PRO A 463 18.85 3.79 3.24
CA PRO A 463 20.09 3.03 3.17
C PRO A 463 19.92 1.66 3.83
N LEU A 464 19.97 0.59 3.06
CA LEU A 464 19.99 -0.77 3.60
C LEU A 464 21.44 -1.18 3.90
N LEU A 465 21.77 -1.24 5.19
CA LEU A 465 23.10 -1.62 5.70
C LEU A 465 23.14 -3.13 5.97
N GLU A 466 23.85 -3.88 5.13
CA GLU A 466 23.75 -5.35 5.14
C GLU A 466 24.97 -6.04 5.76
N GLU A 467 26.18 -5.48 5.59
CA GLU A 467 27.39 -6.09 6.16
C GLU A 467 27.77 -5.54 7.53
N VAL A 468 28.57 -6.33 8.24
CA VAL A 468 28.93 -6.06 9.64
C VAL A 468 29.73 -4.76 9.80
N SER A 469 30.53 -4.40 8.79
CA SER A 469 31.28 -3.14 8.78
C SER A 469 30.33 -1.95 8.82
N GLU A 470 29.33 -1.94 7.95
CA GLU A 470 28.38 -0.87 7.73
C GLU A 470 27.47 -0.72 8.94
N LEU A 471 26.99 -1.84 9.49
CA LEU A 471 26.20 -1.84 10.73
C LEU A 471 26.97 -1.24 11.92
N ARG A 472 28.29 -1.42 11.98
CA ARG A 472 29.13 -0.83 13.05
C ARG A 472 29.36 0.68 12.87
N HIS A 473 29.37 1.15 11.62
CA HIS A 473 29.60 2.57 11.30
C HIS A 473 28.31 3.27 10.85
N ALA A 474 27.13 2.68 11.10
CA ALA A 474 25.84 3.21 10.68
C ALA A 474 25.61 4.66 11.13
N GLY A 475 25.99 4.96 12.38
CA GLY A 475 25.90 6.33 12.92
C GLY A 475 26.77 7.33 12.15
N GLU A 476 27.99 6.94 11.78
CA GLU A 476 28.90 7.81 11.02
C GLU A 476 28.39 8.05 9.59
N ILE A 477 27.86 7.00 8.94
CA ILE A 477 27.25 7.09 7.60
C ILE A 477 26.05 8.05 7.62
N LEU A 478 25.17 7.92 8.62
CA LEU A 478 24.00 8.78 8.76
C LEU A 478 24.39 10.21 9.13
N ASP A 479 25.38 10.40 10.01
CA ASP A 479 25.88 11.73 10.37
C ASP A 479 26.49 12.45 9.16
N GLU A 480 27.29 11.76 8.33
CA GLU A 480 27.85 12.31 7.09
C GLU A 480 26.73 12.69 6.10
N LEU A 481 25.77 11.79 5.89
CA LEU A 481 24.63 11.99 5.00
C LEU A 481 23.74 13.17 5.44
N LEU A 482 23.38 13.23 6.72
CA LEU A 482 22.50 14.28 7.27
C LEU A 482 23.21 15.63 7.45
N SER A 483 24.55 15.64 7.40
CA SER A 483 25.35 16.87 7.38
C SER A 483 25.38 17.55 6.01
N ASP A 484 25.06 16.84 4.92
CA ASP A 484 24.87 17.47 3.61
C ASP A 484 23.60 18.33 3.60
N ALA A 485 23.75 19.63 3.33
CA ALA A 485 22.65 20.58 3.41
C ALA A 485 21.54 20.29 2.38
N SER A 486 21.89 19.74 1.22
CA SER A 486 20.90 19.41 0.18
C SER A 486 20.09 18.18 0.60
N TYR A 487 20.76 17.14 1.10
CA TYR A 487 20.08 15.95 1.59
C TYR A 487 19.25 16.23 2.86
N ARG A 488 19.75 17.07 3.78
CA ARG A 488 18.98 17.47 4.97
C ARG A 488 17.67 18.16 4.60
N GLU A 489 17.66 18.94 3.53
CA GLU A 489 16.45 19.57 2.99
C GLU A 489 15.45 18.53 2.43
N ILE A 490 15.92 17.45 1.78
CA ILE A 490 15.06 16.30 1.40
C ILE A 490 14.37 15.74 2.64
N VAL A 491 15.14 15.44 3.69
CA VAL A 491 14.61 14.87 4.93
C VAL A 491 13.59 15.83 5.58
N ARG A 492 13.85 17.15 5.54
CA ARG A 492 12.91 18.16 6.04
C ARG A 492 11.59 18.16 5.25
N LEU A 493 11.67 18.12 3.92
CA LEU A 493 10.50 18.06 3.04
C LEU A 493 9.70 16.76 3.23
N ARG A 494 10.37 15.69 3.66
CA ARG A 494 9.77 14.40 4.06
C ARG A 494 9.33 14.34 5.52
N GLY A 495 9.23 15.48 6.21
CA GLY A 495 8.68 15.58 7.56
C GLY A 495 9.68 15.27 8.68
N ASP A 496 10.98 15.52 8.45
CA ASP A 496 12.06 15.26 9.39
C ASP A 496 12.15 13.78 9.83
N ARG A 497 11.86 12.88 8.89
CA ARG A 497 11.91 11.42 9.08
C ARG A 497 12.91 10.80 8.11
N GLN A 498 13.84 10.02 8.66
CA GLN A 498 14.79 9.19 7.92
C GLN A 498 14.56 7.73 8.34
N GLU A 499 14.18 6.89 7.38
CA GLU A 499 14.07 5.44 7.55
C GLU A 499 15.42 4.79 7.18
N VAL A 500 15.80 3.73 7.90
CA VAL A 500 17.08 3.00 7.75
C VAL A 500 16.80 1.51 7.84
#